data_AF-A0A3C7W2D8-F1
#
_entry.id   AF-A0A3C7W2D8-F1
#
_cell.length_a   1.000
_cell.length_b   1.000
_cell.length_c   1.000
_cell.angle_alpha   90.00
_cell.angle_beta   90.00
_cell.angle_gamma   90.00
#
_symmetry.space_group_name_H-M   'P 1'
#
loop_
_entity.id
_entity.type
_entity.pdbx_description
1 polymer ?
#
loop_
_entity_poly.entity_id
_entity_poly.type
_entity_poly.pdbx_seq_one_letter_code
_entity_poly.pdbx_strand_id
1 'polypeptide(L)' 'LQLFGGYGYTSEYPISRFYTDARIQRIYGGSSEIMRELVARTMLGR' A
#
# COMPACT_ATOMS: atom_id res chain seq x y z
N LEU A 1 6.35 11.17 1.12
CA LEU A 1 7.77 11.27 1.51
C LEU A 1 8.53 12.31 0.70
N GLN A 2 8.51 12.27 -0.64
CA GLN A 2 9.32 13.19 -1.48
C GLN A 2 9.19 14.68 -1.12
N LEU A 3 7.98 15.18 -0.87
CA LEU A 3 7.73 16.58 -0.49
C LEU A 3 8.27 16.95 0.90
N PHE A 4 8.55 15.96 1.75
CA PHE A 4 9.03 16.14 3.13
C PHE A 4 10.55 15.94 3.24
N GLY A 5 11.24 15.60 2.14
CA GLY A 5 12.69 15.37 2.14
C GLY A 5 13.16 14.43 3.25
N GLY A 6 14.26 14.78 3.93
CA GLY A 6 14.81 14.01 5.04
C GLY A 6 13.86 13.83 6.23
N TYR A 7 12.96 14.79 6.47
CA TYR A 7 11.95 14.70 7.55
C TYR A 7 10.96 13.55 7.33
N GLY A 8 10.79 13.12 6.08
CA GLY A 8 10.01 11.93 5.75
C GLY A 8 10.56 10.62 6.33
N TYR A 9 11.86 10.58 6.65
CA TYR A 9 12.55 9.39 7.18
C TYR A 9 12.81 9.45 8.69
N THR A 10 12.47 10.56 9.34
CA THR A 10 12.62 10.74 10.79
C THR A 10 11.35 10.34 11.55
N SER A 11 11.54 9.81 12.75
CA SER A 11 10.43 9.42 13.64
C SER A 11 9.72 10.61 14.29
N GLU A 12 10.28 11.82 14.16
CA GLU A 12 9.76 13.04 14.78
C GLU A 12 8.51 13.58 14.07
N TYR A 13 8.30 13.22 12.80
CA TYR A 13 7.14 13.63 12.01
C TYR A 13 6.24 12.42 11.71
N PRO A 14 4.91 12.56 11.84
CA PRO A 14 3.97 11.44 11.71
C PRO A 14 3.92 10.83 10.30
N ILE A 15 4.44 11.53 9.28
CA ILE A 15 4.43 11.08 7.89
C ILE A 15 5.19 9.76 7.67
N SER A 16 6.28 9.52 8.42
CA SER A 16 7.07 8.29 8.33
C SER A 16 6.27 7.07 8.81
N ARG A 17 5.51 7.25 9.91
CA ARG A 17 4.57 6.26 10.43
C ARG A 17 3.44 5.99 9.45
N PHE A 18 2.76 7.03 8.96
CA PHE A 18 1.67 6.85 7.99
C PHE A 18 2.12 6.16 6.70
N TYR A 19 3.33 6.43 6.23
CA TYR A 19 3.88 5.72 5.07
C TYR A 19 4.08 4.23 5.34
N THR A 20 4.57 3.89 6.54
CA THR A 20 4.77 2.49 6.96
C THR A 20 3.43 1.78 7.14
N ASP A 21 2.47 2.41 7.79
CA ASP A 21 1.11 1.88 7.99
C ASP A 21 0.37 1.70 6.66
N ALA A 22 0.58 2.58 5.67
CA ALA A 22 0.02 2.41 4.34
C ALA A 22 0.68 1.25 3.56
N ARG A 23 1.89 0.81 3.94
CA ARG A 23 2.60 -0.25 3.19
C ARG A 23 1.89 -1.60 3.31
N ILE A 24 1.34 -1.92 4.48
CA ILE A 24 0.69 -3.22 4.76
C ILE A 24 -0.64 -3.40 4.03
N GLN A 25 -1.30 -2.30 3.63
CA GLN A 25 -2.58 -2.32 2.93
C GLN A 25 -2.57 -3.14 1.63
N ARG A 26 -1.40 -3.34 1.01
CA ARG A 26 -1.28 -4.14 -0.22
C ARG A 26 -1.36 -5.65 0.00
N ILE A 27 -1.30 -6.10 1.25
CA ILE A 27 -1.20 -7.53 1.63
C ILE A 27 -2.40 -7.93 2.50
N TYR A 28 -2.83 -7.04 3.40
CA TYR A 28 -3.93 -7.32 4.32
C TYR A 28 -5.23 -7.59 3.56
N GLY A 29 -5.95 -8.67 3.91
CA GLY A 29 -7.25 -9.00 3.31
C GLY A 29 -7.17 -9.60 1.91
N GLY A 30 -5.96 -9.93 1.45
CA GLY A 30 -5.67 -10.41 0.10
C GLY A 30 -4.60 -9.53 -0.54
N SER A 31 -3.58 -10.14 -1.13
CA SER A 31 -2.55 -9.34 -1.81
C SER A 31 -3.14 -8.63 -3.02
N SER A 32 -2.56 -7.48 -3.38
CA SER A 32 -2.99 -6.70 -4.55
C SER A 32 -2.98 -7.53 -5.85
N GLU A 33 -2.12 -8.54 -5.94
CA GLU A 33 -2.06 -9.51 -7.03
C GLU A 33 -3.30 -10.42 -7.05
N ILE A 34 -3.65 -11.03 -5.91
CA ILE A 34 -4.82 -11.91 -5.78
C ILE A 34 -6.11 -11.13 -6.05
N MET A 35 -6.21 -9.89 -5.56
CA MET A 35 -7.37 -9.04 -5.83
C MET A 35 -7.53 -8.74 -7.33
N ARG A 36 -6.41 -8.45 -8.02
CA ARG A 36 -6.42 -8.26 -9.48
C ARG A 36 -6.76 -9.54 -10.24
N GLU A 37 -6.26 -10.68 -9.78
CA GLU A 37 -6.58 -11.99 -10.36
C GLU A 37 -8.07 -12.32 -10.21
N LEU A 38 -8.66 -12.07 -9.04
CA LEU A 38 -10.08 -12.27 -8.78
C LEU A 38 -10.93 -11.42 -9.73
N VAL A 39 -10.62 -10.12 -9.84
CA VAL A 39 -11.30 -9.21 -10.77
C VAL A 39 -11.15 -9.68 -12.23
N ALA A 40 -9.95 -10.12 -12.62
CA ALA A 40 -9.71 -10.65 -13.97
C ALA A 40 -10.54 -11.91 -14.25
N ARG A 41 -10.67 -12.83 -13.28
CA ARG A 41 -11.53 -14.02 -13.39
C ARG A 41 -13.00 -13.62 -13.57
N THR A 42 -13.49 -12.67 -12.77
CA THR A 42 -14.85 -12.14 -12.89
C THR A 42 -15.11 -11.48 -14.24
N MET A 43 -14.13 -10.73 -14.77
CA MET A 43 -14.26 -10.07 -16.07
C MET A 43 -14.18 -11.04 -17.26
N LEU A 44 -13.38 -12.10 -17.15
CA LEU A 44 -13.16 -13.08 -18.24
C LEU A 44 -14.19 -14.23 -18.25
N GLY A 45 -15.17 -14.23 -17.33
CA GLY A 45 -16.31 -15.13 -17.36
C GLY A 45 -15.96 -16.61 -17.22
N ARG A 46 -14.97 -16.94 -16.40
CA ARG A 46 -14.66 -18.33 -15.99
C ARG A 46 -15.15 -18.62 -14.59
#